data_AF-W3WG45-F1
#
_entry.id   AF-W3WG45-F1
#
_cell.length_a   1.000
_cell.length_b   1.000
_cell.length_c   1.000
_cell.angle_alpha   90.00
_cell.angle_beta   90.00
_cell.angle_gamma   90.00
#
_symmetry.space_group_name_H-M   'P 1'
#
loop_
_entity.id
_entity.type
_entity.pdbx_description
1 polymer ?
#
loop_
_entity_poly.entity_id
_entity_poly.type
_entity_poly.pdbx_seq_one_letter_code
_entity_poly.pdbx_strand_id
1 'polypeptide(L)'
;MYVMFPIGIMYYFGTNLDERFAVPDFWPKPEQANKVPLDKDEIHAELQRLRARRLYLRDRRLEEEAKRPMPPAPPAPADQSEAENNR
;
A
#
# COMPACT_ATOMS: atom_id res chain seq x y z
N MET A 1 -29.30 32.50 -24.43
CA MET A 1 -29.49 31.08 -24.79
C MET A 1 -28.27 30.25 -24.37
N TYR A 2 -27.94 30.21 -23.08
CA TYR A 2 -26.86 29.38 -22.49
C TYR A 2 -27.06 29.15 -20.97
N VAL A 3 -27.86 29.99 -20.31
CA VAL A 3 -28.21 29.84 -18.88
C VAL A 3 -29.37 28.86 -18.65
N MET A 4 -30.28 28.71 -19.63
CA MET A 4 -31.45 27.81 -19.52
C MET A 4 -31.08 26.33 -19.60
N PHE A 5 -29.99 25.99 -20.28
CA PHE A 5 -29.54 24.61 -20.45
C PHE A 5 -29.03 23.97 -19.13
N PRO A 6 -28.11 24.57 -18.36
CA PRO A 6 -27.68 24.00 -17.08
C PRO A 6 -28.79 24.01 -16.02
N ILE A 7 -29.64 25.04 -15.99
CA ILE A 7 -30.73 25.14 -15.01
C ILE A 7 -31.82 24.10 -15.29
N GLY A 8 -32.18 23.87 -16.56
CA GLY A 8 -33.17 22.85 -16.94
C GLY A 8 -32.71 21.43 -16.64
N ILE A 9 -31.45 21.10 -16.91
CA ILE A 9 -30.85 19.80 -16.56
C ILE A 9 -30.81 19.62 -15.04
N MET A 10 -30.41 20.66 -14.31
CA MET A 10 -30.40 20.62 -12.84
C MET A 10 -31.80 20.44 -12.25
N TYR A 11 -32.86 20.99 -12.85
CA TYR A 11 -34.25 20.79 -12.37
C TYR A 11 -34.79 19.39 -12.72
N TYR A 12 -34.43 18.85 -13.89
CA TYR A 12 -34.85 17.51 -14.32
C TYR A 12 -34.21 16.40 -13.47
N PHE A 13 -32.95 16.56 -13.08
CA PHE A 13 -32.25 15.63 -12.19
C PHE A 13 -32.33 16.01 -10.70
N GLY A 14 -32.86 17.20 -10.37
CA GLY A 14 -32.60 17.98 -9.14
C GLY A 14 -33.09 17.46 -7.80
N THR A 15 -33.61 16.24 -7.70
CA THR A 15 -34.00 15.65 -6.40
C THR A 15 -33.85 14.12 -6.33
N ASN A 16 -33.51 13.45 -7.44
CA ASN A 16 -33.47 11.98 -7.56
C ASN A 16 -32.12 11.48 -8.12
N LEU A 17 -31.04 12.21 -7.86
CA LEU A 17 -29.69 11.75 -8.24
C LEU A 17 -29.29 10.49 -7.47
N ASP A 18 -29.63 10.44 -6.17
CA ASP A 18 -29.21 9.35 -5.29
C ASP A 18 -29.82 8.01 -5.73
N GLU A 19 -31.11 7.96 -6.05
CA GLU A 19 -31.76 6.71 -6.51
C GLU A 19 -31.34 6.30 -7.94
N ARG A 20 -31.01 7.27 -8.82
CA ARG A 20 -30.63 7.02 -10.22
C ARG A 20 -29.17 6.60 -10.38
N PHE A 21 -28.28 7.02 -9.47
CA PHE A 21 -26.84 6.74 -9.50
C PHE A 21 -26.38 5.80 -8.38
N ALA A 22 -27.25 5.42 -7.44
CA ALA A 22 -26.96 4.35 -6.50
C ALA A 22 -26.78 3.03 -7.26
N VAL A 23 -25.59 2.46 -7.19
CA VAL A 23 -25.34 1.10 -7.68
C VAL A 23 -25.90 0.14 -6.62
N PRO A 24 -26.96 -0.62 -6.92
CA PRO A 24 -27.42 -1.66 -6.01
C PRO A 24 -26.28 -2.66 -5.79
N ASP A 25 -26.05 -3.07 -4.54
CA ASP A 25 -24.94 -3.93 -4.14
C ASP A 25 -23.52 -3.35 -4.37
N PHE A 26 -23.36 -2.02 -4.38
CA PHE A 26 -22.04 -1.38 -4.48
C PHE A 26 -21.04 -1.90 -3.44
N TRP A 27 -21.50 -2.08 -2.21
CA TRP A 27 -20.68 -2.63 -1.14
C TRP A 27 -20.80 -4.16 -1.13
N PRO A 28 -19.68 -4.89 -1.05
CA PRO A 28 -19.70 -6.33 -0.89
C PRO A 28 -20.53 -6.67 0.34
N LYS A 29 -21.37 -7.71 0.21
CA LYS A 29 -22.23 -8.17 1.31
C LYS A 29 -21.35 -8.46 2.53
N PRO A 30 -21.82 -8.20 3.75
CA PRO A 30 -21.02 -8.42 4.97
C PRO A 30 -20.54 -9.89 5.11
N GLU A 31 -21.20 -10.83 4.45
CA GLU A 31 -20.78 -12.24 4.34
C GLU A 31 -19.51 -12.44 3.50
N GLN A 32 -19.27 -11.57 2.51
CA GLN A 32 -18.10 -11.56 1.62
C GLN A 32 -16.98 -10.65 2.12
N ALA A 33 -17.23 -9.87 3.16
CA ALA A 33 -16.21 -9.07 3.82
C ALA A 33 -15.31 -9.96 4.68
N ASN A 34 -14.01 -9.65 4.71
CA ASN A 34 -13.09 -10.29 5.64
C ASN A 34 -13.57 -10.02 7.07
N LYS A 35 -13.99 -11.08 7.78
CA LYS A 35 -14.35 -10.99 9.19
C LYS A 35 -13.07 -10.88 10.00
N VAL A 36 -12.83 -9.69 10.55
CA VAL A 36 -11.75 -9.50 11.53
C VAL A 36 -12.10 -10.36 12.76
N PRO A 37 -11.15 -11.11 13.35
CA PRO A 37 -11.36 -11.81 14.61
C PRO A 37 -11.94 -10.87 15.65
N LEU A 38 -13.15 -11.15 16.15
CA LEU A 38 -13.83 -10.32 17.16
C LEU A 38 -13.52 -10.79 18.58
N ASP A 39 -13.16 -12.06 18.75
CA ASP A 39 -12.83 -12.64 20.05
C ASP A 39 -11.39 -12.36 20.44
N LYS A 40 -11.19 -11.94 21.70
CA LYS A 40 -9.88 -11.57 22.23
C LYS A 40 -8.87 -12.70 22.09
N ASP A 41 -9.27 -13.94 22.38
CA ASP A 41 -8.36 -15.09 22.34
C ASP A 41 -7.90 -15.41 20.91
N GLU A 42 -8.81 -15.30 19.93
CA GLU A 42 -8.51 -15.48 18.51
C GLU A 42 -7.53 -14.40 18.00
N ILE A 43 -7.73 -13.14 18.42
CA ILE A 43 -6.81 -12.03 18.12
C ILE A 43 -5.40 -12.34 18.65
N HIS A 44 -5.27 -12.84 19.88
CA HIS A 44 -3.97 -13.13 20.47
C HIS A 44 -3.27 -14.29 19.76
N ALA A 45 -4.02 -15.35 19.40
CA ALA A 45 -3.49 -16.48 18.65
C ALA A 45 -2.97 -16.05 17.27
N GLU A 46 -3.75 -15.25 16.52
CA GLU A 46 -3.35 -14.79 15.19
C GLU A 46 -2.17 -13.79 15.29
N LEU A 47 -2.14 -12.94 16.32
CA LEU A 47 -1.01 -12.05 16.59
C LEU A 47 0.29 -12.82 16.88
N GLN A 48 0.21 -13.88 17.70
CA GLN A 48 1.37 -14.74 17.98
C GLN A 48 1.87 -15.43 16.70
N ARG A 49 0.96 -15.95 15.87
CA ARG A 49 1.29 -16.53 14.57
C ARG A 49 2.01 -15.53 13.65
N LEU A 50 1.50 -14.29 13.57
CA LEU A 50 2.11 -13.24 12.76
C LEU A 50 3.49 -12.82 13.29
N ARG A 51 3.66 -12.75 14.62
CA ARG A 51 4.96 -12.47 15.26
C ARG A 51 5.98 -13.56 14.96
N ALA A 52 5.60 -14.83 15.11
CA ALA A 52 6.46 -15.97 14.80
C ALA A 52 6.90 -15.96 13.32
N ARG A 53 5.97 -15.69 12.39
CA ARG A 53 6.28 -15.59 10.96
C ARG A 53 7.25 -14.44 10.65
N ARG A 54 7.07 -13.28 11.29
CA ARG A 54 8.00 -12.14 11.15
C ARG A 54 9.40 -12.48 11.65
N LEU A 55 9.51 -13.12 12.81
CA LEU A 55 10.79 -13.49 13.39
C LEU A 55 11.52 -14.49 12.49
N TYR A 56 10.83 -15.54 12.05
CA TYR A 56 11.38 -16.53 11.11
C TYR A 56 11.91 -15.91 9.82
N LEU A 57 11.14 -15.01 9.19
CA LEU A 57 11.58 -14.33 7.96
C LEU A 57 12.76 -13.38 8.20
N ARG A 58 12.84 -12.77 9.37
CA ARG A 58 14.00 -11.96 9.75
C ARG A 58 15.24 -12.83 9.89
N ASP A 59 15.15 -13.94 10.62
CA ASP A 59 16.28 -14.84 10.85
C ASP A 59 16.78 -15.42 9.53
N ARG A 60 15.87 -15.84 8.65
CA ARG A 60 16.19 -16.27 7.28
C ARG A 60 16.98 -15.22 6.49
N ARG A 61 16.57 -13.95 6.55
CA ARG A 61 17.31 -12.87 5.86
C ARG A 61 18.70 -12.68 6.43
N LEU A 62 18.84 -12.72 7.76
CA LEU A 62 20.14 -12.58 8.43
C LEU A 62 21.07 -13.76 8.10
N GLU A 63 20.55 -14.98 8.01
CA GLU A 63 21.31 -16.16 7.58
C GLU A 63 21.79 -16.04 6.13
N GLU A 64 20.93 -15.55 5.23
CA GLU A 64 21.25 -15.33 3.82
C GLU A 64 22.27 -14.20 3.63
N GLU A 65 22.19 -13.12 4.42
CA GLU A 65 23.17 -12.04 4.46
C GLU A 65 24.51 -12.51 5.03
N ALA A 66 24.51 -13.30 6.10
CA ALA A 66 25.73 -13.86 6.69
C ALA A 66 26.43 -14.86 5.76
N LYS A 67 25.66 -15.58 4.95
CA LYS A 67 26.20 -16.54 3.97
C LYS A 67 26.63 -15.88 2.66
N ARG A 68 26.14 -14.66 2.37
CA ARG A 68 26.59 -13.89 1.23
C ARG A 68 27.96 -13.28 1.54
N PRO A 69 29.00 -13.56 0.73
CA PRO A 69 30.23 -12.79 0.84
C PRO A 69 29.92 -11.32 0.52
N MET A 70 30.46 -10.42 1.36
CA MET A 70 30.36 -8.97 1.20
C MET A 70 30.58 -8.59 -0.28
N PRO A 71 29.63 -7.92 -0.96
CA PRO A 71 29.91 -7.39 -2.28
C PRO A 71 31.11 -6.44 -2.17
N PRO A 72 32.07 -6.47 -3.12
CA PRO A 72 33.25 -5.62 -3.05
C PRO A 72 32.80 -4.17 -2.88
N ALA A 73 33.42 -3.46 -1.93
CA ALA A 73 33.13 -2.06 -1.68
C ALA A 73 33.18 -1.29 -3.00
N PRO A 74 32.22 -0.37 -3.26
CA PRO A 74 32.30 0.47 -4.44
C PRO A 74 33.68 1.16 -4.47
N PRO A 75 34.33 1.23 -5.64
CA PRO A 75 35.65 1.84 -5.74
C PRO A 75 35.57 3.25 -5.17
N ALA A 76 36.52 3.60 -4.29
CA ALA A 76 36.63 4.93 -3.73
C ALA A 76 36.63 5.97 -4.86
N PRO A 77 35.94 7.12 -4.71
CA PRO A 77 35.96 8.16 -5.71
C PRO A 77 37.42 8.53 -6.00
N ALA A 78 37.84 8.34 -7.25
CA ALA A 78 39.20 8.66 -7.69
C ALA A 78 39.51 10.12 -7.31
N ASP A 79 40.58 10.30 -6.56
CA ASP A 79 41.03 11.60 -6.07
C ASP A 79 41.35 12.49 -7.28
N GLN A 80 40.45 13.42 -7.60
CA GLN A 80 40.57 14.31 -8.77
C GLN A 80 41.71 15.33 -8.61
N SER A 81 42.39 15.33 -7.47
CA SER A 81 43.48 16.25 -7.12
C SER A 81 44.76 16.03 -7.93
N GLU A 82 44.97 14.85 -8.53
CA GLU A 82 46.16 14.60 -9.37
C GLU A 82 46.05 15.20 -10.78
N ALA A 83 44.84 15.50 -11.27
CA ALA A 83 44.62 16.03 -12.62
C ALA A 83 44.77 17.55 -12.73
N GLU A 84 44.73 18.28 -11.60
CA GLU A 84 44.79 19.75 -11.59
C GLU A 84 46.24 20.28 -11.46
N ASN A 85 47.17 19.50 -10.91
CA ASN A 85 48.56 19.94 -10.67
C ASN A 85 49.48 19.83 -11.90
N ASN A 86 48.95 19.50 -13.08
CA ASN A 86 49.73 19.33 -14.32
C ASN A 86 49.16 20.11 -15.51
N ARG A 87 48.45 21.21 -15.25
CA ARG A 87 48.01 22.21 -16.25
C ARG A 87 48.61 23.57 -15.93
#